data_AF-A0A916IR87-F1
#
_entry.id   AF-A0A916IR87-F1
#
_cell.length_a   1.000
_cell.length_b   1.000
_cell.length_c   1.000
_cell.angle_alpha   90.00
_cell.angle_beta   90.00
_cell.angle_gamma   90.00
#
_symmetry.space_group_name_H-M   'P 1'
#
loop_
_entity.id
_entity.type
_entity.pdbx_description
1 polymer ?
#
loop_
_entity_poly.entity_id
_entity_poly.type
_entity_poly.pdbx_seq_one_letter_code
_entity_poly.pdbx_strand_id
1 'polypeptide(L)'
;MSDPMPDSMSDSRPRRLLPDCEEIHHLTMKAMDRPLGWTERVRMRGHLLVCAACTRFDAQMRLMRSAMHHMGQEDDEPPGSRR
;
A
#
# COMPACT_ATOMS: atom_id res chain seq x y z
N MET A 1 32.36 -5.09 -19.56
CA MET A 1 32.80 -5.10 -18.15
C MET A 1 32.02 -4.03 -17.44
N SER A 2 31.34 -4.46 -16.39
CA SER A 2 30.25 -3.81 -15.68
C SER A 2 30.68 -2.50 -15.03
N ASP A 3 30.02 -1.39 -15.39
CA ASP A 3 29.99 -0.21 -14.54
C ASP A 3 29.16 -0.55 -13.28
N PRO A 4 29.74 -0.48 -12.06
CA PRO A 4 28.97 -0.64 -10.84
C PRO A 4 28.08 0.58 -10.61
N MET A 5 26.78 0.33 -10.45
CA MET A 5 25.83 1.34 -9.94
C MET A 5 26.25 1.77 -8.54
N PRO A 6 26.41 3.07 -8.23
CA PRO A 6 26.51 3.52 -6.85
C PRO A 6 25.14 3.43 -6.18
N ASP A 7 24.99 2.37 -5.39
CA ASP A 7 24.05 2.23 -4.28
C ASP A 7 24.38 3.28 -3.21
N SER A 8 23.81 4.49 -3.31
CA SER A 8 23.87 5.53 -2.26
C SER A 8 23.06 6.77 -2.64
N MET A 9 21.74 6.65 -2.77
CA MET A 9 20.86 7.81 -2.53
C MET A 9 20.44 7.78 -1.06
N SER A 10 21.40 8.09 -0.18
CA SER A 10 21.14 8.39 1.23
C SER A 10 20.19 9.57 1.35
N ASP A 11 18.92 9.23 1.54
CA ASP A 11 18.11 9.67 2.68
C ASP A 11 18.51 11.04 3.26
N SER A 12 18.19 12.10 2.53
CA SER A 12 18.41 13.49 2.95
C SER A 12 17.10 14.27 3.01
N ARG A 13 15.99 13.65 3.41
CA ARG A 13 14.72 14.37 3.59
C ARG A 13 14.52 14.77 5.05
N PRO A 14 14.27 16.07 5.32
CA PRO A 14 14.11 16.56 6.69
C PRO A 14 12.90 15.89 7.35
N ARG A 15 13.05 15.42 8.59
CA ARG A 15 11.95 14.90 9.42
C ARG A 15 10.86 15.96 9.57
N ARG A 16 9.85 15.93 8.69
CA ARG A 16 8.63 16.74 8.84
C ARG A 16 7.63 15.94 9.67
N LEU A 17 7.10 16.56 10.71
CA LEU A 17 6.19 15.95 11.70
C LEU A 17 4.74 15.79 11.20
N LEU A 18 4.42 16.26 9.99
CA LEU A 18 3.18 15.89 9.30
C LEU A 18 3.54 14.85 8.24
N PRO A 19 2.86 13.70 8.20
CA PRO A 19 3.08 12.73 7.13
C PRO A 19 2.85 13.44 5.81
N ASP A 20 3.90 13.50 5.00
CA ASP A 20 3.80 14.01 3.65
C ASP A 20 3.04 12.99 2.77
N CYS A 21 2.49 13.44 1.64
CA CYS A 21 1.86 12.58 0.67
C CYS A 21 2.72 11.35 0.33
N GLU A 22 4.05 11.51 0.31
CA GLU A 22 4.99 10.41 0.14
C GLU A 22 4.89 9.35 1.25
N GLU A 23 4.94 9.75 2.53
CA GLU A 23 4.84 8.80 3.64
C GLU A 23 3.52 8.02 3.58
N ILE A 24 2.43 8.69 3.20
CA ILE A 24 1.14 8.03 3.00
C ILE A 24 1.17 7.06 1.84
N HIS A 25 1.78 7.41 0.70
CA HIS A 25 1.93 6.49 -0.41
C HIS A 25 2.72 5.23 0.01
N HIS A 26 3.80 5.42 0.77
CA HIS A 26 4.56 4.30 1.35
C HIS A 26 3.71 3.45 2.29
N LEU A 27 2.91 4.05 3.17
CA LEU A 27 2.01 3.32 4.07
C LEU A 27 0.90 2.59 3.29
N THR A 28 0.32 3.20 2.27
CA THR A 28 -0.71 2.57 1.42
C THR A 28 -0.13 1.37 0.67
N MET A 29 1.07 1.48 0.09
CA MET A 29 1.74 0.35 -0.55
C MET A 29 2.08 -0.74 0.49
N LYS A 30 2.62 -0.36 1.65
CA LYS A 30 2.90 -1.29 2.75
C LYS A 30 1.64 -2.02 3.22
N ALA A 31 0.47 -1.36 3.20
CA ALA A 31 -0.82 -1.97 3.51
C ALA A 31 -1.24 -3.06 2.50
N MET A 32 -0.69 -3.02 1.28
CA MET A 32 -0.90 -4.05 0.26
C MET A 32 0.00 -5.28 0.46
N ASP A 33 1.14 -5.14 1.10
CA ASP A 33 1.98 -6.32 1.40
C ASP A 33 1.62 -6.92 2.76
N ARG A 34 1.33 -6.07 3.75
CA ARG A 34 1.11 -6.47 5.13
C ARG A 34 0.06 -5.60 5.82
N PRO A 35 -0.63 -6.11 6.85
CA PRO A 35 -1.49 -5.26 7.66
C PRO A 35 -0.65 -4.17 8.35
N LEU A 36 -1.14 -2.92 8.27
CA LEU A 36 -0.57 -1.80 9.00
C LEU A 36 -0.82 -1.93 10.51
N GLY A 37 0.16 -1.49 11.30
CA GLY A 37 0.00 -1.33 12.74
C GLY A 37 -1.03 -0.27 13.09
N TRP A 38 -1.47 -0.24 14.36
CA TRP A 38 -2.47 0.71 14.84
C TRP A 38 -2.05 2.17 14.64
N THR A 39 -0.80 2.51 15.00
CA THR A 39 -0.26 3.88 14.88
C THR A 39 -0.15 4.33 13.43
N GLU A 40 0.33 3.46 12.54
CA GLU A 40 0.44 3.71 11.09
C GLU A 40 -0.95 3.99 10.49
N ARG A 41 -1.95 3.20 10.89
CA ARG A 41 -3.33 3.38 10.42
C ARG A 41 -3.94 4.71 10.86
N VAL A 42 -3.65 5.18 12.07
CA VAL A 42 -4.13 6.49 12.56
C VAL A 42 -3.46 7.62 11.78
N ARG A 43 -2.13 7.57 11.58
CA ARG A 43 -1.40 8.57 10.78
C ARG A 43 -1.92 8.64 9.34
N MET A 44 -2.11 7.48 8.72
CA MET A 44 -2.66 7.37 7.38
C MET A 44 -4.03 8.04 7.30
N ARG A 45 -4.97 7.64 8.16
CA ARG A 45 -6.31 8.22 8.19
C ARG A 45 -6.30 9.72 8.44
N GLY A 46 -5.44 10.21 9.33
CA GLY A 46 -5.30 11.65 9.60
C GLY A 46 -4.98 12.45 8.34
N HIS A 47 -4.05 11.97 7.51
CA HIS A 47 -3.69 12.66 6.27
C HIS A 47 -4.77 12.54 5.18
N LEU A 48 -5.41 11.37 5.06
CA LEU A 48 -6.49 11.19 4.08
C LEU A 48 -7.64 12.19 4.30
N LEU A 49 -7.93 12.55 5.56
CA LEU A 49 -8.96 13.56 5.86
C LEU A 49 -8.63 14.97 5.35
N VAL A 50 -7.36 15.31 5.16
CA VAL A 50 -6.93 16.65 4.72
C VAL A 50 -6.49 16.70 3.25
N CYS A 51 -6.17 15.54 2.66
CA CYS A 51 -5.67 15.43 1.29
C CYS A 51 -6.58 14.54 0.43
N ALA A 52 -7.32 15.18 -0.49
CA ALA A 52 -8.19 14.48 -1.43
C ALA A 52 -7.43 13.60 -2.44
N ALA A 53 -6.21 14.00 -2.83
CA ALA A 53 -5.40 13.23 -3.77
C ALA A 53 -5.00 11.87 -3.18
N CYS A 54 -4.48 11.86 -1.95
CA CYS A 54 -4.13 10.62 -1.27
C CYS A 54 -5.36 9.75 -0.95
N THR A 55 -6.51 10.36 -0.66
CA THR A 55 -7.78 9.63 -0.47
C THR A 55 -8.19 8.86 -1.72
N ARG A 56 -8.08 9.49 -2.89
CA ARG A 56 -8.39 8.82 -4.16
C ARG A 56 -7.41 7.68 -4.46
N PHE A 57 -6.13 7.88 -4.16
CA PHE A 57 -5.11 6.85 -4.31
C PHE A 57 -5.38 5.64 -3.42
N ASP A 58 -5.66 5.84 -2.12
CA ASP A 58 -6.01 4.74 -1.20
C ASP A 58 -7.24 3.95 -1.69
N ALA A 59 -8.27 4.65 -2.16
CA ALA A 59 -9.45 4.00 -2.74
C ALA A 59 -9.10 3.13 -3.95
N GLN A 60 -8.23 3.59 -4.85
CA GLN A 60 -7.77 2.81 -6.00
C GLN A 60 -7.04 1.53 -5.57
N MET A 61 -6.13 1.61 -4.61
CA MET A 61 -5.39 0.43 -4.14
C MET A 61 -6.31 -0.57 -3.44
N ARG A 62 -7.30 -0.09 -2.67
CA ARG A 62 -8.31 -0.95 -2.04
C ARG A 62 -9.19 -1.67 -3.05
N LEU A 63 -9.57 -1.01 -4.15
CA LEU A 63 -10.29 -1.65 -5.25
C LEU A 63 -9.47 -2.77 -5.88
N MET A 64 -8.19 -2.51 -6.18
CA MET A 64 -7.29 -3.54 -6.72
C MET A 64 -7.17 -4.74 -5.78
N ARG A 65 -6.97 -4.51 -4.48
CA ARG A 65 -6.90 -5.59 -3.49
C ARG A 65 -8.21 -6.37 -3.40
N SER A 66 -9.36 -5.69 -3.41
CA SER A 66 -10.66 -6.36 -3.36
C SER A 66 -10.89 -7.24 -4.59
N ALA A 67 -10.51 -6.77 -5.78
CA ALA A 67 -10.60 -7.56 -7.01
C ALA A 67 -9.70 -8.80 -6.96
N MET A 68 -8.45 -8.66 -6.51
CA MET A 68 -7.52 -9.78 -6.34
C MET A 68 -8.03 -10.82 -5.33
N HIS A 69 -8.62 -10.38 -4.22
CA HIS A 69 -9.23 -11.29 -3.25
C HIS A 69 -10.45 -12.01 -3.83
N HIS A 70 -11.27 -11.36 -4.66
CA HIS A 70 -12.42 -12.02 -5.28
C HIS A 70 -11.98 -13.15 -6.23
N MET A 71 -10.99 -12.88 -7.08
CA MET A 71 -10.50 -13.87 -8.06
C MET A 71 -9.87 -15.11 -7.39
N GLY A 72 -9.12 -14.92 -6.29
CA GLY A 72 -8.52 -16.05 -5.57
C GLY A 72 -9.49 -16.92 -4.78
N GLN A 73 -10.75 -16.51 -4.63
CA GLN A 73 -11.79 -17.29 -3.94
C GLN A 73 -12.57 -18.21 -4.92
N GLU A 74 -12.47 -17.98 -6.23
CA GLU A 74 -13.13 -18.82 -7.25
C GLU A 74 -12.39 -20.16 -7.47
N ASP A 75 -11.14 -20.28 -7.03
CA ASP A 75 -10.33 -21.51 -7.11
C ASP A 75 -10.46 -22.43 -5.86
N ASP A 76 -11.22 -22.03 -4.82
CA ASP A 76 -11.45 -22.83 -3.60
C ASP A 76 -12.77 -23.64 -3.65
N GLU A 77 -13.34 -23.85 -4.84
CA GLU A 77 -14.36 -24.89 -5.03
C GLU A 77 -13.66 -26.26 -5.18
N PRO A 78 -13.81 -27.21 -4.24
CA PRO A 78 -13.19 -28.52 -4.38
C PRO A 78 -13.74 -29.24 -5.62
N PRO A 79 -12.88 -29.70 -6.56
CA PRO A 79 -13.33 -30.42 -7.75
C PRO A 79 -13.81 -31.82 -7.34
N GLY A 80 -15.10 -32.00 -7.07
CA GLY A 80 -15.57 -33.28 -6.52
C GLY A 80 -17.08 -33.57 -6.51
N SER A 81 -17.92 -32.83 -7.21
CA SER A 81 -19.39 -33.05 -7.14
C SER A 81 -20.09 -33.30 -8.49
N ARG A 82 -19.36 -33.55 -9.58
CA ARG A 82 -20.00 -34.00 -10.83
C ARG A 82 -20.02 -35.53 -10.89
N ARG A 83 -21.14 -36.08 -10.41
CA ARG A 83 -21.48 -37.51 -10.42
C ARG A 83 -22.00 -37.94 -11.79
#